data_AF-A0A672F4P1-F1
#
_entry.id   AF-A0A672F4P1-F1
#
_cell.length_a   1.000
_cell.length_b   1.000
_cell.length_c   1.000
_cell.angle_alpha   90.00
_cell.angle_beta   90.00
_cell.angle_gamma   90.00
#
_symmetry.space_group_name_H-M   'P 1'
#
loop_
_entity.id
_entity.type
_entity.pdbx_description
1 polymer ?
#
loop_
_entity_poly.entity_id
_entity_poly.type
_entity_poly.pdbx_seq_one_letter_code
_entity_poly.pdbx_strand_id
1 'polypeptide(L)' 'MTTSALRRQVKNIVHNYSEAEIKVREATSNDPWGPSSSLMSEIADLTFNVVAFAEVMGMVWKRLNDSGKNWRHVYKVTD' A
#
# COMPACT_ATOMS: atom_id res chain seq x y z
N MET A 1 1.98 18.04 2.59
CA MET A 1 2.10 16.82 1.76
C MET A 1 3.49 16.78 1.15
N THR A 2 4.20 15.67 1.25
CA THR A 2 5.52 15.53 0.60
C THR A 2 5.35 15.37 -0.92
N THR A 3 6.38 15.74 -1.69
CA THR A 3 6.39 15.53 -3.15
C THR A 3 6.24 14.06 -3.54
N SER A 4 6.70 13.13 -2.69
CA SER A 4 6.52 11.68 -2.83
C SER A 4 5.03 11.27 -2.77
N ALA A 5 4.26 11.84 -1.84
CA ALA A 5 2.84 11.56 -1.69
C ALA A 5 2.02 12.03 -2.89
N LEU A 6 2.30 13.22 -3.41
CA LEU A 6 1.62 13.76 -4.60
C LEU A 6 1.90 12.89 -5.84
N ARG A 7 3.16 12.50 -6.06
CA ARG A 7 3.51 11.59 -7.17
C ARG A 7 2.81 10.23 -7.05
N ARG A 8 2.59 9.74 -5.83
CA ARG A 8 1.85 8.49 -5.58
C ARG A 8 0.38 8.63 -5.95
N GLN A 9 -0.28 9.72 -5.58
CA GLN A 9 -1.68 9.98 -5.95
C GLN A 9 -1.87 10.02 -7.48
N VAL A 10 -0.99 10.71 -8.21
CA VAL A 10 -1.04 10.74 -9.69
C VAL A 10 -0.92 9.33 -10.26
N LYS A 11 0.03 8.52 -9.77
CA LYS A 11 0.17 7.13 -10.20
C LYS A 11 -1.09 6.31 -9.92
N ASN A 12 -1.77 6.55 -8.81
CA ASN A 12 -2.97 5.81 -8.47
C ASN A 12 -4.10 6.05 -9.46
N ILE A 13 -4.28 7.30 -9.90
CA ILE A 13 -5.26 7.67 -10.92
C ILE A 13 -4.91 7.03 -12.27
N VAL A 14 -3.66 7.15 -12.70
CA VAL A 14 -3.21 6.63 -14.01
C VAL A 14 -3.34 5.11 -14.11
N HIS A 15 -3.08 4.38 -13.01
CA HIS A 15 -3.17 2.93 -12.98
C HIS A 15 -4.56 2.40 -12.59
N ASN A 16 -5.52 3.29 -12.31
CA ASN A 16 -6.87 2.94 -11.87
C ASN A 16 -6.87 1.93 -10.70
N TYR A 17 -6.02 2.15 -9.69
CA TYR A 17 -5.96 1.28 -8.51
C TYR A 17 -7.25 1.41 -7.69
N SER A 18 -7.72 0.30 -7.15
CA SER A 18 -8.87 0.29 -6.24
C SER A 18 -8.55 1.03 -4.93
N GLU A 19 -9.58 1.36 -4.16
CA GLU A 19 -9.38 1.96 -2.83
C GLU A 19 -8.52 1.06 -1.93
N ALA A 20 -8.77 -0.25 -1.97
CA ALA A 20 -8.01 -1.24 -1.21
C ALA A 20 -6.53 -1.27 -1.62
N GLU A 21 -6.26 -1.28 -2.94
CA GLU A 21 -4.89 -1.21 -3.46
C GLU A 21 -4.20 0.11 -3.07
N ILE A 22 -4.90 1.24 -3.10
CA ILE A 22 -4.37 2.54 -2.71
C ILE A 22 -3.94 2.55 -1.24
N LYS A 23 -4.77 2.03 -0.33
CA LYS A 23 -4.46 1.98 1.10
C LYS A 23 -3.23 1.12 1.40
N VAL A 24 -3.14 -0.07 0.79
CA VAL A 24 -1.94 -0.92 0.93
C VAL A 24 -0.71 -0.23 0.35
N ARG A 25 -0.83 0.45 -0.79
CA ARG A 25 0.30 1.18 -1.40
C ARG A 25 0.80 2.33 -0.53
N GLU A 26 -0.11 2.98 0.19
CA GLU A 26 0.22 4.03 1.15
C GLU A 26 0.90 3.47 2.39
N ALA A 27 0.35 2.40 2.97
CA ALA A 27 0.91 1.74 4.15
C ALA A 27 2.33 1.22 3.90
N THR A 28 2.56 0.63 2.73
CA THR A 28 3.87 0.08 2.32
C THR A 28 4.69 1.06 1.48
N SER A 29 4.51 2.38 1.67
CA SER A 29 5.25 3.41 0.93
C SER A 29 6.75 3.41 1.26
N ASN A 30 7.58 3.98 0.38
CA ASN A 30 9.03 4.13 0.65
C ASN A 30 9.36 5.31 1.58
N ASP A 31 8.36 5.97 2.16
CA ASP A 31 8.56 7.06 3.12
C ASP A 31 9.27 6.51 4.39
N PRO A 32 10.10 7.31 5.10
CA PRO A 32 10.96 6.77 6.15
C PRO A 32 10.23 6.37 7.45
N TRP A 33 8.98 6.81 7.62
CA TRP A 33 8.10 6.51 8.76
C TRP A 33 7.15 5.34 8.48
N GLY A 34 6.65 4.69 9.54
CA GLY A 34 5.65 3.62 9.46
C GLY A 34 4.24 4.11 9.09
N PRO A 35 3.33 3.19 8.73
CA PRO A 35 1.92 3.51 8.52
C PRO A 35 1.25 3.98 9.82
N SER A 36 0.16 4.76 9.71
CA SER A 36 -0.66 5.07 10.88
C SER A 36 -1.48 3.86 11.31
N SER A 37 -1.75 3.71 12.60
CA SER A 37 -2.62 2.64 13.11
C SER A 37 -4.02 2.70 12.51
N SER A 38 -4.55 3.90 12.25
CA SER A 38 -5.85 4.08 11.59
C SER A 38 -5.89 3.47 10.19
N LEU A 39 -4.84 3.69 9.39
CA LEU A 39 -4.74 3.14 8.04
C LEU A 39 -4.65 1.61 8.09
N MET A 40 -3.91 1.06 9.05
CA MET A 40 -3.82 -0.38 9.24
C MET A 40 -5.16 -0.99 9.66
N SER A 41 -5.92 -0.32 10.54
CA SER A 41 -7.29 -0.73 10.90
C SER A 41 -8.22 -0.74 9.68
N GLU A 42 -8.19 0.29 8.85
CA GLU A 42 -9.00 0.32 7.62
C GLU A 42 -8.65 -0.81 6.64
N ILE A 43 -7.36 -1.14 6.51
CA ILE A 43 -6.92 -2.29 5.70
C ILE A 43 -7.44 -3.59 6.30
N ALA A 44 -7.38 -3.75 7.63
CA ALA A 44 -7.91 -4.93 8.31
C ALA A 44 -9.41 -5.09 8.06
N ASP A 45 -10.19 -4.00 8.15
CA ASP A 45 -11.63 -4.02 7.87
C ASP A 45 -11.94 -4.43 6.43
N LEU A 46 -11.12 -3.99 5.46
CA LEU A 46 -11.27 -4.37 4.06
C LEU A 46 -11.08 -5.89 3.82
N THR A 47 -10.33 -6.59 4.68
CA THR A 47 -10.11 -8.04 4.53
C THR A 47 -11.36 -8.88 4.73
N PHE A 48 -12.42 -8.32 5.34
CA PHE A 48 -13.72 -8.99 5.49
C PHE A 48 -14.58 -8.94 4.22
N ASN A 49 -14.20 -8.15 3.22
CA ASN A 49 -14.84 -8.12 1.91
C ASN A 49 -14.05 -9.00 0.93
N VAL A 50 -14.71 -9.98 0.30
CA VAL A 50 -14.05 -10.98 -0.57
C VAL A 50 -13.33 -10.34 -1.77
N VAL A 51 -13.91 -9.28 -2.36
CA VAL A 51 -13.30 -8.58 -3.50
C VAL A 51 -12.10 -7.75 -3.04
N ALA A 52 -12.28 -6.93 -2.00
CA ALA A 52 -11.20 -6.11 -1.46
C ALA A 52 -10.07 -6.97 -0.88
N PHE A 53 -10.37 -8.13 -0.31
CA PHE A 53 -9.35 -9.08 0.17
C PHE A 53 -8.41 -9.52 -0.95
N ALA A 54 -8.96 -9.90 -2.11
CA ALA A 54 -8.15 -10.29 -3.26
C ALA A 54 -7.25 -9.15 -3.75
N GLU A 55 -7.75 -7.92 -3.71
CA GLU A 55 -7.01 -6.70 -4.08
C GLU A 55 -5.89 -6.36 -3.07
N VAL A 56 -6.19 -6.43 -1.76
CA VAL A 56 -5.22 -6.25 -0.67
C VAL A 56 -4.09 -7.26 -0.83
N MET A 57 -4.42 -8.54 -0.92
CA MET A 57 -3.42 -9.61 -1.04
C MET A 57 -2.64 -9.53 -2.35
N GLY A 58 -3.31 -9.14 -3.45
CA GLY A 58 -2.65 -8.90 -4.73
C GLY A 58 -1.60 -7.79 -4.66
N MET A 59 -1.87 -6.70 -3.93
CA MET A 59 -0.90 -5.64 -3.71
C MET A 59 0.22 -6.08 -2.76
N VAL A 60 -0.10 -6.78 -1.66
CA VAL A 60 0.89 -7.35 -0.73
C VAL A 60 1.88 -8.24 -1.49
N TRP A 61 1.39 -9.12 -2.35
CA TRP A 61 2.24 -9.98 -3.16
C TRP A 61 3.18 -9.20 -4.09
N LYS A 62 2.70 -8.12 -4.72
CA LYS A 62 3.56 -7.24 -5.53
C LYS A 62 4.66 -6.61 -4.68
N ARG A 63 4.36 -6.18 -3.45
CA ARG A 63 5.32 -5.54 -2.53
C ARG A 63 6.39 -6.49 -2.03
N LEU A 64 6.03 -7.75 -1.76
CA LEU A 64 7.00 -8.78 -1.35
C LEU A 64 8.05 -9.07 -2.44
N ASN A 65 7.72 -8.84 -3.71
CA ASN A 65 8.63 -9.04 -4.84
C ASN A 65 9.45 -7.78 -5.20
N ASP A 66 9.27 -6.66 -4.49
CA ASP A 66 10.11 -5.48 -4.69
C ASP A 66 11.55 -5.73 -4.19
N SER A 67 12.54 -5.06 -4.79
CA SER A 67 13.95 -5.23 -4.40
C SER A 67 14.76 -3.94 -4.55
N GLY A 68 16.02 -3.98 -4.09
CA GLY A 68 16.97 -2.87 -4.20
C GLY A 68 16.51 -1.62 -3.45
N LYS A 69 16.39 -0.49 -4.18
CA LYS A 69 16.02 0.81 -3.61
C LYS A 69 14.62 0.87 -2.98
N ASN A 70 13.79 -0.16 -3.20
CA ASN A 70 12.43 -0.28 -2.71
C ASN A 70 12.33 -1.18 -1.46
N TRP A 71 13.45 -1.48 -0.77
CA TRP A 71 13.47 -2.38 0.38
C TRP A 71 12.43 -2.06 1.47
N ARG A 72 12.04 -0.79 1.66
CA ARG A 72 11.01 -0.42 2.66
C ARG A 72 9.63 -0.94 2.29
N HIS A 73 9.35 -1.18 1.01
CA HIS A 73 8.12 -1.82 0.58
C HIS A 73 8.02 -3.23 1.16
N VAL A 74 9.11 -3.99 1.08
CA VAL A 74 9.21 -5.36 1.63
C VAL A 74 9.19 -5.32 3.16
N TYR A 75 9.99 -4.45 3.77
CA TYR A 75 10.04 -4.32 5.22
C TYR A 75 8.66 -4.01 5.82
N LYS A 76 7.96 -2.99 5.28
CA LYS A 76 6.65 -2.55 5.80
C LYS A 76 5.50 -3.48 5.49
N VAL A 77 5.65 -4.42 4.56
CA VAL A 77 4.59 -5.42 4.30
C VAL A 77 4.73 -6.63 5.22
N THR A 78 5.90 -6.81 5.84
CA THR A 78 6.18 -7.90 6.78
C THR A 78 6.13 -7.49 8.26
N ASP A 79 6.16 -6.19 8.55
CA ASP A 79 6.07 -5.57 9.89
C ASP A 79 4.60 -5.32 10.27
#